data_AF-A0A521Q927-F1
#
_entry.id   AF-A0A521Q927-F1
#
_cell.length_a   1.000
_cell.length_b   1.000
_cell.length_c   1.000
_cell.angle_alpha   90.00
_cell.angle_beta   90.00
_cell.angle_gamma   90.00
#
_symmetry.space_group_name_H-M   'P 1'
#
loop_
_entity.id
_entity.type
_entity.pdbx_description
1 polymer ?
#
loop_
_entity_poly.entity_id
_entity_poly.type
_entity_poly.pdbx_seq_one_letter_code
_entity_poly.pdbx_strand_id
1 'polypeptide(L)' 'MRAHSTLPLPQFIVDIAFFSGGERYATETYIVPASTWFAAEQQALQMSVNSVYDDARIPDLSRTATVR' A
#
# COMPACT_ATOMS: atom_id res chain seq x y z
N MET A 1 19.02 24.13 -20.47
CA MET A 1 18.45 23.24 -19.44
C MET A 1 17.12 22.72 -19.96
N ARG A 2 16.98 21.42 -20.22
CA ARG A 2 15.69 20.84 -20.62
C ARG A 2 14.85 20.68 -19.35
N ALA A 3 13.73 21.41 -19.27
CA ALA A 3 12.71 21.12 -18.28
C ALA A 3 12.16 19.72 -18.60
N HIS A 4 12.55 18.73 -17.81
CA HIS A 4 11.85 17.46 -17.79
C HIS A 4 10.47 17.76 -17.22
N SER A 5 9.48 17.87 -18.10
CA SER A 5 8.08 17.90 -17.72
C SER A 5 7.70 16.52 -17.18
N THR A 6 8.08 16.22 -15.94
CA THR A 6 7.56 15.05 -15.24
C THR A 6 6.09 15.34 -15.01
N LEU A 7 5.22 14.85 -15.89
CA LEU A 7 3.79 14.92 -15.67
C LEU A 7 3.51 14.30 -14.30
N PRO A 8 2.79 14.98 -13.40
CA PRO A 8 2.50 14.45 -12.09
C PRO A 8 1.75 13.13 -12.27
N LEU A 9 2.28 12.06 -11.64
CA LEU A 9 1.61 10.76 -11.65
C LEU A 9 0.24 10.90 -11.00
N PRO A 10 -0.79 10.21 -11.52
CA PRO A 10 -2.07 10.14 -10.84
C PRO A 10 -1.88 9.58 -9.42
N GLN A 11 -2.59 10.16 -8.47
CA GLN A 11 -2.59 9.71 -7.08
C GLN A 11 -3.69 8.68 -6.92
N PHE A 12 -3.29 7.46 -6.58
CA PHE A 12 -4.21 6.41 -6.19
C PHE A 12 -4.28 6.35 -4.69
N ILE A 13 -5.43 5.98 -4.17
CA ILE A 13 -5.58 5.74 -2.76
C ILE A 13 -5.77 4.25 -2.56
N VAL A 14 -4.93 3.67 -1.71
CA VAL A 14 -4.85 2.23 -1.52
C VAL A 14 -5.08 1.94 -0.05
N ASP A 15 -6.08 1.11 0.22
CA ASP A 15 -6.35 0.61 1.56
C ASP A 15 -5.64 -0.74 1.74
N ILE A 16 -4.76 -0.82 2.74
CA ILE A 16 -4.07 -2.04 3.16
C ILE A 16 -4.82 -2.62 4.35
N ALA A 17 -5.47 -3.75 4.16
CA ALA A 17 -6.05 -4.52 5.26
C ALA A 17 -5.02 -5.52 5.78
N PHE A 18 -4.79 -5.51 7.09
CA PHE A 18 -3.95 -6.48 7.79
C PHE A 18 -4.81 -7.53 8.49
N PHE A 19 -4.40 -8.79 8.34
CA PHE A 19 -5.10 -9.95 8.85
C PHE A 19 -4.18 -10.79 9.73
N SER A 20 -4.75 -11.39 10.76
CA SER A 20 -4.09 -12.33 11.68
C SER A 20 -5.02 -13.53 11.85
N GLY A 21 -4.56 -14.74 11.55
CA GLY A 21 -5.39 -15.94 11.69
C GLY A 21 -6.70 -15.93 10.88
N GLY A 22 -6.74 -15.16 9.78
CA GLY A 22 -7.93 -14.99 8.94
C GLY A 22 -8.87 -13.84 9.33
N GLU A 23 -8.64 -13.16 10.46
CA GLU A 23 -9.43 -11.99 10.87
C GLU A 23 -8.69 -10.69 10.59
N ARG A 24 -9.41 -9.70 10.04
CA ARG A 24 -8.87 -8.36 9.82
C ARG A 24 -8.81 -7.60 11.14
N TYR A 25 -7.61 -7.18 11.54
CA TYR A 25 -7.41 -6.45 12.80
C TYR A 25 -7.03 -4.97 12.59
N ALA A 26 -6.48 -4.61 11.43
CA ALA A 26 -6.12 -3.23 11.12
C ALA A 26 -6.35 -2.90 9.64
N THR A 27 -6.49 -1.61 9.34
CA THR A 27 -6.54 -1.09 7.98
C THR A 27 -5.79 0.23 7.91
N GLU A 28 -4.96 0.39 6.90
CA GLU A 28 -4.13 1.56 6.72
C GLU A 28 -4.27 2.10 5.29
N THR A 29 -4.50 3.40 5.16
CA THR A 29 -4.73 4.04 3.87
C THR A 29 -3.47 4.77 3.41
N TYR A 30 -3.01 4.47 2.20
CA TYR A 30 -1.86 5.09 1.56
C TYR A 30 -2.28 5.89 0.33
N ILE A 31 -1.73 7.10 0.18
CA ILE A 31 -1.84 7.88 -1.05
C ILE A 31 -0.57 7.66 -1.85
N VAL A 32 -0.68 6.95 -2.97
CA VAL A 32 0.45 6.49 -3.77
C VAL A 32 0.40 7.12 -5.16
N PRO A 33 1.39 7.97 -5.52
CA PRO A 33 1.53 8.44 -6.89
C PRO A 33 2.09 7.32 -7.77
N ALA A 34 1.29 6.82 -8.71
CA ALA A 34 1.69 5.71 -9.59
C ALA A 34 1.16 5.91 -11.00
N SER A 35 1.75 5.21 -11.97
CA SER A 35 1.27 5.25 -13.36
C SER A 35 -0.01 4.43 -13.58
N THR A 36 -0.23 3.40 -12.76
CA THR A 36 -1.40 2.52 -12.81
C THR A 36 -1.83 2.11 -11.39
N TRP A 37 -3.09 1.69 -11.24
CA TRP A 37 -3.63 1.18 -9.98
C TRP A 37 -2.83 -0.03 -9.47
N PHE A 38 -2.41 -0.93 -10.36
CA PHE A 38 -1.61 -2.11 -9.99
C PHE A 38 -0.24 -1.72 -9.43
N ALA A 39 0.41 -0.72 -10.02
CA ALA A 39 1.66 -0.17 -9.49
C ALA A 39 1.45 0.50 -8.12
N ALA A 40 0.32 1.19 -7.94
CA ALA A 40 -0.05 1.76 -6.64
C ALA A 40 -0.23 0.69 -5.57
N GLU A 41 -0.90 -0.43 -5.89
CA GLU A 41 -1.06 -1.55 -4.96
C GLU A 41 0.27 -2.18 -4.55
N GLN A 42 1.14 -2.48 -5.52
CA GLN A 42 2.47 -3.03 -5.21
C GLN A 42 3.27 -2.08 -4.33
N GLN A 43 3.24 -0.79 -4.62
CA GLN A 43 3.98 0.19 -3.84
C GLN A 43 3.36 0.37 -2.43
N ALA A 44 2.03 0.39 -2.30
CA ALA A 44 1.37 0.42 -1.00
C ALA A 44 1.68 -0.84 -0.17
N LEU A 45 1.72 -2.02 -0.81
CA LEU A 45 2.15 -3.26 -0.16
C LEU A 45 3.58 -3.16 0.35
N GLN A 46 4.52 -2.64 -0.45
CA GLN A 46 5.90 -2.41 -0.02
C GLN A 46 6.00 -1.41 1.13
N MET A 47 5.22 -0.33 1.09
CA MET A 47 5.16 0.64 2.18
C MET A 47 4.64 0.00 3.47
N SER A 48 3.62 -0.85 3.36
CA SER A 48 3.01 -1.54 4.51
C SER A 48 3.94 -2.51 5.23
N VAL A 49 5.04 -2.95 4.60
CA VAL A 49 6.09 -3.78 5.26
C VAL A 49 6.80 -3.01 6.38
N ASN A 50 6.85 -1.68 6.28
CA ASN A 50 7.43 -0.83 7.32
C ASN A 50 6.35 -0.29 8.26
N SER A 51 5.11 -0.78 8.17
CA SER A 51 4.03 -0.36 9.05
C SER A 51 4.20 -0.95 10.44
N VAL A 52 3.68 -0.25 11.44
CA VAL A 52 3.61 -0.76 12.83
C VAL A 52 2.76 -2.02 12.96
N TYR A 53 1.92 -2.29 11.96
CA TYR A 53 1.10 -3.50 11.87
C TYR A 53 1.85 -4.68 11.21
N ASP A 54 3.04 -4.47 10.62
CA ASP A 54 3.87 -5.56 10.09
C ASP A 54 4.82 -6.14 11.15
N ASP A 55 4.25 -6.73 12.21
CA ASP A 55 5.04 -7.34 13.28
C ASP A 55 5.14 -8.86 13.08
N ALA A 56 6.38 -9.37 13.02
CA ALA A 56 6.68 -10.81 12.91
C ALA A 56 6.15 -11.66 14.08
N ARG A 57 5.72 -11.03 15.18
CA ARG A 57 5.05 -11.69 16.30
C ARG A 57 3.59 -12.05 16.02
N ILE A 58 2.98 -11.48 14.98
CA ILE A 58 1.60 -11.75 14.62
C ILE A 58 1.53 -13.10 13.88
N PRO A 59 0.81 -14.10 14.42
CA PRO A 59 0.67 -15.40 13.76
C PRO A 59 -0.18 -15.27 12.50
N ASP A 60 0.22 -15.98 11.44
CA ASP A 60 -0.48 -16.00 10.15
C ASP A 60 -0.74 -14.58 9.58
N LEU A 61 0.24 -13.69 9.75
CA LEU A 61 0.16 -12.33 9.24
C LEU A 61 0.02 -12.34 7.72
N SER A 62 -1.09 -11.76 7.25
CA SER A 62 -1.33 -11.53 5.84
C SER A 62 -1.87 -10.12 5.62
N ARG A 63 -1.71 -9.63 4.39
CA ARG A 63 -2.11 -8.28 4.02
C ARG A 63 -2.69 -8.28 2.62
N THR A 64 -3.64 -7.40 2.38
CA THR A 64 -4.27 -7.23 1.09
C THR A 64 -4.35 -5.74 0.78
N ALA A 65 -3.93 -5.38 -0.43
CA ALA A 65 -4.11 -4.04 -0.95
C ALA A 65 -5.38 -3.98 -1.78
N THR A 66 -6.09 -2.87 -1.70
CA THR A 66 -7.24 -2.58 -2.56
C THR A 66 -7.24 -1.10 -2.90
N VAL A 67 -7.17 -0.79 -4.19
CA VAL A 67 -7.34 0.59 -4.68
C VAL A 67 -8.81 0.99 -4.60
N ARG A 68 -9.06 2.22 -4.14
CA ARG A 68 -10.38 2.86 -4.14
C ARG A 68 -10.55 3.88 -5.26
#